data_AF-A0A850P6Y4-F1
#
_entry.id   AF-A0A850P6Y4-F1
#
_cell.length_a   1.000
_cell.length_b   1.000
_cell.length_c   1.000
_cell.angle_alpha   90.00
_cell.angle_beta   90.00
_cell.angle_gamma   90.00
#
_symmetry.space_group_name_H-M   'P 1'
#
loop_
_entity.id
_entity.type
_entity.pdbx_description
1 polymer ?
#
loop_
_entity_poly.entity_id
_entity_poly.type
_entity_poly.pdbx_seq_one_letter_code
_entity_poly.pdbx_strand_id
1 'polypeptide(L)' 'MPEGNDHYIVAGPDIGALQPVGTLKPNPLGLYDILGEVDQIMLDPYRLNRVGRLHGQVGGVLLRGENYLSGQSR' A
#
# COMPACT_ATOMS: atom_id res chain seq x y z
N MET A 1 -1.81 -9.26 -12.33
CA MET A 1 -2.87 -8.51 -13.02
C MET A 1 -2.50 -8.46 -14.49
N PRO A 2 -3.21 -9.18 -15.37
CA PRO A 2 -2.83 -9.32 -16.78
C PRO A 2 -2.95 -8.04 -17.61
N GLU A 3 -3.73 -7.05 -17.15
CA GLU A 3 -4.00 -5.79 -17.87
C GLU A 3 -3.05 -4.64 -17.50
N GLY A 4 -2.06 -4.89 -16.62
CA GLY A 4 -1.12 -3.87 -16.15
C GLY A 4 -1.53 -3.24 -14.81
N ASN A 5 -0.59 -2.54 -14.19
CA ASN A 5 -0.71 -2.05 -12.81
C ASN A 5 -1.59 -0.80 -12.68
N ASP A 6 -1.62 0.05 -13.70
CA ASP A 6 -2.31 1.35 -13.68
C ASP A 6 -3.83 1.24 -13.48
N HIS A 7 -4.39 0.04 -13.68
CA HIS A 7 -5.79 -0.27 -13.44
C HIS A 7 -6.13 -0.55 -11.97
N TYR A 8 -5.14 -0.60 -11.08
CA TYR A 8 -5.28 -1.09 -9.71
C TYR A 8 -4.51 -0.29 -8.66
N ILE A 9 -3.51 0.50 -9.07
CA ILE A 9 -2.63 1.25 -8.17
C ILE A 9 -3.02 2.72 -8.17
N VAL A 10 -3.35 3.26 -6.99
CA VAL A 10 -3.65 4.69 -6.79
C VAL A 10 -2.48 5.37 -6.09
N ALA A 11 -1.30 5.38 -6.71
CA ALA A 11 -0.10 5.99 -6.15
C ALA A 11 0.74 6.66 -7.24
N GLY A 12 1.42 7.75 -6.89
CA GLY A 12 2.32 8.45 -7.79
C GLY A 12 2.19 9.97 -7.75
N PRO A 13 3.11 10.68 -8.43
CA PRO A 13 3.20 12.14 -8.39
C PRO A 13 1.94 12.84 -8.91
N ASP A 14 1.19 12.19 -9.81
CA ASP A 14 0.02 12.79 -10.47
C ASP A 14 -1.31 12.60 -9.73
N ILE A 15 -1.36 11.74 -8.70
CA ILE A 15 -2.61 11.50 -7.94
C ILE A 15 -2.92 12.68 -7.03
N GLY A 16 -1.91 13.17 -6.28
CA GLY A 16 -1.93 14.43 -5.53
C GLY A 16 -2.91 14.54 -4.35
N ALA A 17 -3.97 13.74 -4.32
CA ALA A 17 -5.05 13.82 -3.36
C ALA A 17 -5.76 12.47 -3.18
N LEU A 18 -6.43 12.32 -2.04
CA LEU A 18 -7.28 11.18 -1.73
C LEU A 18 -8.43 11.07 -2.75
N GLN A 19 -8.68 9.87 -3.24
CA GLN A 19 -9.78 9.55 -4.16
C GLN A 19 -10.93 8.86 -3.41
N PRO A 20 -12.13 8.75 -4.00
CA PRO A 20 -13.17 7.86 -3.49
C PRO A 20 -12.72 6.39 -3.56
N VAL A 21 -12.99 5.62 -2.49
CA VAL A 21 -12.71 4.18 -2.43
C VAL A 21 -13.32 3.47 -3.64
N GLY A 22 -12.53 2.61 -4.29
CA GLY A 22 -12.95 1.82 -5.44
C GLY A 22 -12.98 2.59 -6.76
N THR A 23 -12.18 3.65 -6.89
CA THR A 23 -12.02 4.39 -8.15
C THR A 23 -11.42 3.51 -9.25
N LEU A 24 -10.51 2.60 -8.90
CA LEU A 24 -9.86 1.66 -9.81
C LEU A 24 -10.47 0.25 -9.75
N LYS A 25 -10.02 -0.66 -10.62
CA LYS A 25 -10.52 -2.03 -10.64
C LYS A 25 -10.12 -2.77 -9.36
N PRO A 26 -10.91 -3.75 -8.88
CA PRO A 26 -10.50 -4.60 -7.78
C PRO A 26 -9.50 -5.65 -8.25
N ASN A 27 -8.64 -6.12 -7.35
CA ASN A 27 -7.83 -7.31 -7.62
C ASN A 27 -8.71 -8.58 -7.81
N PRO A 28 -8.15 -9.73 -8.21
CA PRO A 28 -8.93 -10.97 -8.39
C PRO A 28 -9.70 -11.47 -7.16
N LEU A 29 -9.42 -10.94 -5.96
CA LEU A 29 -10.15 -11.24 -4.73
C LEU A 29 -11.32 -10.27 -4.47
N GLY A 30 -11.57 -9.30 -5.36
CA GLY A 30 -12.61 -8.29 -5.18
C GLY A 30 -12.19 -7.14 -4.24
N LEU A 31 -10.90 -7.01 -3.93
CA LEU A 31 -10.39 -5.97 -3.03
C LEU A 31 -9.90 -4.75 -3.82
N TYR A 32 -10.34 -3.58 -3.37
CA TYR A 32 -9.96 -2.28 -3.92
C TYR A 32 -8.85 -1.64 -3.08
N ASP A 33 -8.09 -0.75 -3.71
CA ASP A 33 -7.17 0.19 -3.05
C ASP A 33 -6.12 -0.48 -2.14
N ILE A 34 -5.76 -1.73 -2.47
CA ILE A 34 -4.73 -2.51 -1.76
C ILE A 34 -3.32 -1.95 -2.03
N LEU A 35 -3.13 -1.25 -3.16
CA LEU A 35 -1.88 -0.64 -3.57
C LEU A 35 -2.14 0.85 -3.84
N GLY A 36 -1.58 1.71 -3.00
CA GLY A 36 -1.75 3.15 -3.02
C GLY A 36 -2.94 3.63 -2.18
N GLU A 37 -3.41 4.82 -2.54
CA GLU A 37 -4.46 5.59 -1.88
C GLU A 37 -4.06 5.97 -0.45
N VAL A 38 -4.23 5.08 0.51
CA VAL A 38 -3.87 5.32 1.92
C VAL A 38 -3.13 4.13 2.50
N ASP A 39 -2.19 4.42 3.40
CA ASP A 39 -1.53 3.37 4.17
C ASP A 39 -2.56 2.61 5.02
N GLN A 40 -2.45 1.29 5.03
CA GLN A 40 -3.30 0.42 5.83
C GLN A 40 -2.56 -0.03 7.09
N ILE A 41 -3.13 0.29 8.26
CA ILE A 41 -2.63 -0.13 9.56
C ILE A 41 -2.90 -1.62 9.76
N MET A 42 -1.86 -2.36 10.11
CA MET A 42 -1.95 -3.77 10.45
C MET A 42 -2.04 -3.95 11.97
N LEU A 43 -2.77 -5.00 12.39
CA LEU A 43 -2.84 -5.40 13.79
C LEU A 43 -1.48 -5.87 14.31
N ASP A 44 -0.69 -6.51 13.45
CA ASP A 44 0.64 -7.00 13.81
C ASP A 44 1.64 -5.83 13.97
N PRO A 45 2.47 -5.84 15.02
CA PRO A 45 3.56 -4.88 15.14
C PRO A 45 4.65 -5.13 14.09
N TYR A 46 5.41 -4.09 13.75
CA TYR A 46 6.54 -4.24 12.84
C TYR A 46 7.63 -5.16 13.43
N ARG A 47 8.22 -5.96 12.55
CA ARG A 47 9.39 -6.79 12.85
C ARG A 47 10.27 -6.94 11.60
N LEU A 48 11.58 -6.80 11.77
CA LEU A 48 12.53 -6.94 10.67
C LEU A 48 12.55 -8.40 10.18
N ASN A 49 12.40 -8.59 8.87
CA ASN A 49 12.64 -9.87 8.20
C ASN A 49 13.91 -9.76 7.35
N ARG A 50 14.84 -10.71 7.51
CA ARG A 50 16.02 -10.85 6.66
C ARG A 50 16.07 -12.27 6.12
N VAL A 51 15.86 -12.43 4.81
CA VAL A 51 15.92 -13.72 4.11
C VAL A 51 15.04 -14.79 4.79
N GLY A 52 13.80 -14.42 5.09
CA GLY A 52 12.81 -15.30 5.71
C GLY A 52 12.95 -15.48 7.22
N ARG A 53 13.97 -14.89 7.86
CA ARG A 53 14.17 -14.97 9.31
C ARG A 53 13.76 -13.68 9.99
N LEU A 54 13.07 -13.81 11.12
CA LEU A 54 12.66 -12.68 11.93
C LEU A 54 13.80 -12.25 12.85
N HIS A 55 14.10 -10.96 12.87
CA HIS A 55 15.21 -10.35 13.60
C HIS A 55 14.78 -9.08 14.33
N GLY A 56 15.65 -8.60 15.22
CA GLY A 56 15.44 -7.37 15.95
C GLY A 56 14.33 -7.45 17.00
N GLN A 57 14.08 -6.30 17.64
CA GLN A 57 12.98 -6.12 18.56
C GLN A 57 11.66 -5.96 17.79
N VAL A 58 10.57 -6.39 18.40
CA VAL A 58 9.21 -6.21 17.88
C VAL A 58 8.66 -4.88 18.38
N GLY A 59 8.04 -4.10 17.52
CA GLY A 59 7.38 -2.86 17.93
C GLY A 59 7.08 -1.92 16.77
N GLY A 60 6.35 -0.85 17.07
CA GLY A 60 5.89 0.12 16.07
C GLY A 60 4.65 -0.34 15.31
N VAL A 61 3.99 0.62 14.66
CA VAL A 61 2.83 0.38 13.80
C VAL A 61 3.31 -0.09 12.44
N LEU A 62 2.76 -1.21 11.95
CA LEU A 62 3.02 -1.68 10.61
C LEU A 62 2.00 -1.06 9.65
N LEU A 63 2.50 -0.34 8.67
CA LEU A 63 1.75 0.21 7.54
C LEU A 63 2.06 -0.61 6.29
N ARG A 64 1.06 -0.84 5.43
CA ARG A 64 1.23 -1.44 4.09
C ARG A 64 0.40 -0.68 3.07
N GLY A 65 0.63 -0.96 1.79
CA GLY A 65 -0.16 -0.43 0.68
C GLY A 65 0.46 0.77 -0.01
N GLU A 66 1.24 1.60 0.70
CA GLU A 66 1.63 2.96 0.27
C GLU A 66 0.44 3.93 0.25
N ASN A 67 0.70 5.21 -0.02
CA ASN A 67 -0.31 6.26 -0.02
C ASN A 67 -0.11 7.25 -1.18
N TYR A 68 -1.10 8.12 -1.42
CA TYR A 68 -1.08 9.10 -2.51
C TYR A 68 -0.01 10.21 -2.37
N LEU A 69 0.67 10.30 -1.22
CA LEU A 69 1.81 11.20 -0.99
C LEU A 69 3.15 10.54 -1.35
N SER A 70 3.19 9.23 -1.56
CA SER A 70 4.40 8.51 -1.97
C SER A 70 4.94 9.06 -3.29
N GLY A 71 6.24 9.40 -3.32
CA GLY A 71 6.90 9.95 -4.51
C GLY A 71 6.81 11.47 -4.65
N GLN A 72 6.07 12.16 -3.78
CA GLN A 72 6.21 13.60 -3.64
C GLN A 72 7.48 13.89 -2.85
N SER A 73 8.50 14.47 -3.49
CA SER A 73 9.62 15.04 -2.73
C SER A 73 9.07 16.18 -1.88
N ARG A 74 9.37 16.14 -0.58
CA ARG A 74 9.30 17.35 0.25
C ARG A 74 10.30 18.40 -0.26
#